data_AF-A0A1Y5HSH3-F1
#
_entry.id   AF-A0A1Y5HSH3-F1
#
_cell.length_a   1.000
_cell.length_b   1.000
_cell.length_c   1.000
_cell.angle_alpha   90.00
_cell.angle_beta   90.00
_cell.angle_gamma   90.00
#
_symmetry.space_group_name_H-M   'P 1'
#
loop_
_entity.id
_entity.type
_entity.pdbx_description
1 polymer ?
#
loop_
_entity_poly.entity_id
_entity_poly.type
_entity_poly.pdbx_seq_one_letter_code
_entity_poly.pdbx_strand_id
1 'polypeptide(L)'
;MLAPVFYLSHGSPMRVLEDSPARDFLQQLGQSVTDIKGIVVVSPHWETTDLQFSNTQQLETIYDFYGFPEQLQQIKYPASNPQWLQDILRHTLANGLIVTRGVSRGLDHGAWSVLSLMYPQANVPTLGLSLPSSMPPAALYALGQALIPLRQQGIAIITTGMATHNLAELSYSGKTQQWAMEFVSWLHSAMGQQDINTLLNYRTLAPYATKSHPTDEHFRPLFIALGAANQQKAALIHDSWELGNANNSSWGWGMSAGDIQ
;
A
#
# COMPACT_ATOMS: atom_id res chain seq x y z
N MET A 1 -19.67 10.34 -3.71
CA MET A 1 -18.63 10.08 -2.70
C MET A 1 -17.38 9.62 -3.45
N LEU A 2 -16.17 10.05 -3.05
CA LEU A 2 -14.94 9.54 -3.68
C LEU A 2 -14.65 8.15 -3.15
N ALA A 3 -14.21 7.23 -4.00
CA ALA A 3 -13.70 5.94 -3.54
C ALA A 3 -12.51 6.12 -2.56
N PRO A 4 -12.30 5.18 -1.63
CA PRO A 4 -11.30 5.33 -0.59
C PRO A 4 -9.86 5.24 -1.13
N VAL A 5 -8.93 5.76 -0.35
CA VAL A 5 -7.49 5.55 -0.51
C VAL A 5 -6.98 4.87 0.74
N PHE A 6 -6.02 3.97 0.58
CA PHE A 6 -5.37 3.29 1.68
C PHE A 6 -3.85 3.25 1.53
N TYR A 7 -3.16 3.39 2.66
CA TYR A 7 -1.80 2.93 2.86
C TYR A 7 -1.84 1.81 3.89
N LEU A 8 -1.59 0.57 3.44
CA LEU A 8 -1.73 -0.64 4.24
C LEU A 8 -0.37 -1.29 4.47
N SER A 9 -0.04 -1.54 5.74
CA SER A 9 1.15 -2.32 6.05
C SER A 9 0.93 -3.79 5.68
N HIS A 10 1.69 -4.32 4.71
CA HIS A 10 1.50 -5.70 4.22
C HIS A 10 2.28 -6.74 5.03
N GLY A 11 3.44 -6.36 5.57
CA GLY A 11 4.27 -7.16 6.47
C GLY A 11 4.75 -8.49 5.91
N SER A 12 5.04 -9.45 6.80
CA SER A 12 5.58 -10.75 6.40
C SER A 12 4.60 -11.54 5.52
N PRO A 13 5.07 -12.30 4.52
CA PRO A 13 4.24 -13.28 3.80
C PRO A 13 3.44 -14.22 4.72
N MET A 14 3.95 -14.53 5.92
CA MET A 14 3.24 -15.38 6.89
C MET A 14 1.93 -14.78 7.40
N ARG A 15 1.70 -13.47 7.24
CA ARG A 15 0.49 -12.78 7.72
C ARG A 15 -0.82 -13.41 7.22
N VAL A 16 -0.81 -14.06 6.06
CA VAL A 16 -2.01 -14.73 5.55
C VAL A 16 -2.34 -16.04 6.32
N LEU A 17 -1.33 -16.65 6.97
CA LEU A 17 -1.43 -17.90 7.72
C LEU A 17 -1.41 -17.71 9.25
N GLU A 18 -0.79 -16.64 9.76
CA GLU A 18 -0.59 -16.40 11.18
C GLU A 18 -1.61 -15.42 11.76
N ASP A 19 -2.24 -15.82 12.86
CA ASP A 19 -3.14 -14.94 13.61
C ASP A 19 -2.35 -13.74 14.17
N SER A 20 -2.83 -12.54 13.84
CA SER A 20 -2.24 -11.29 14.29
C SER A 20 -3.28 -10.17 14.25
N PRO A 21 -3.15 -9.13 15.10
CA PRO A 21 -4.04 -7.97 15.02
C PRO A 21 -4.08 -7.33 13.63
N ALA A 22 -2.95 -7.34 12.90
CA ALA A 22 -2.87 -6.81 11.55
C ALA A 22 -3.64 -7.66 10.52
N ARG A 23 -3.60 -8.99 10.65
CA ARG A 23 -4.40 -9.90 9.82
C ARG A 23 -5.88 -9.69 10.05
N ASP A 24 -6.32 -9.68 11.30
CA ASP A 24 -7.73 -9.53 11.66
C ASP A 24 -8.26 -8.18 11.17
N PHE A 25 -7.46 -7.11 11.32
CA PHE A 25 -7.78 -5.80 10.77
C PHE A 25 -8.00 -5.83 9.25
N LEU A 26 -7.11 -6.44 8.47
CA LEU A 26 -7.26 -6.49 7.01
C LEU A 26 -8.52 -7.25 6.59
N GLN A 27 -8.88 -8.32 7.31
CA GLN A 27 -10.13 -9.05 7.07
C GLN A 27 -11.36 -8.19 7.38
N GLN A 28 -11.35 -7.46 8.49
CA GLN A 28 -12.43 -6.54 8.86
C GLN A 28 -12.56 -5.38 7.88
N LEU A 29 -11.43 -4.77 7.49
CA LEU A 29 -11.40 -3.68 6.52
C LEU A 29 -12.02 -4.10 5.18
N GLY A 30 -11.75 -5.32 4.72
CA GLY A 30 -12.36 -5.87 3.51
C GLY A 30 -13.88 -5.98 3.57
N GLN A 31 -14.43 -6.31 4.74
CA GLN A 31 -15.89 -6.37 4.97
C GLN A 31 -16.53 -4.99 5.00
N SER A 32 -15.79 -3.98 5.48
CA SER A 32 -16.24 -2.59 5.54
C SER A 32 -16.23 -1.89 4.19
N VAL A 33 -15.25 -2.18 3.33
CA VAL A 33 -15.09 -1.54 2.03
C VAL A 33 -15.89 -2.29 0.97
N THR A 34 -17.19 -2.04 0.99
CA THR A 34 -18.17 -2.50 0.00
C THR A 34 -18.54 -1.32 -0.93
N ASP A 35 -18.97 -1.55 -2.17
CA ASP A 35 -19.31 -0.52 -3.19
C ASP A 35 -18.17 0.15 -3.99
N ILE A 36 -16.97 -0.43 -4.02
CA ILE A 36 -15.94 -0.05 -5.00
C ILE A 36 -16.10 -0.80 -6.32
N LYS A 37 -15.84 -0.14 -7.45
CA LYS A 37 -15.91 -0.76 -8.79
C LYS A 37 -14.62 -1.49 -9.18
N GLY A 38 -13.51 -1.14 -8.55
CA GLY A 38 -12.22 -1.75 -8.77
C GLY A 38 -11.13 -1.13 -7.91
N ILE A 39 -9.92 -1.68 -8.02
CA ILE A 39 -8.75 -1.32 -7.23
C ILE A 39 -7.59 -1.05 -8.18
N VAL A 40 -6.87 0.05 -7.95
CA VAL A 40 -5.48 0.19 -8.39
C VAL A 40 -4.60 -0.06 -7.17
N VAL A 41 -3.76 -1.09 -7.24
CA VAL A 41 -2.84 -1.48 -6.17
C VAL A 41 -1.41 -1.12 -6.54
N VAL A 42 -0.68 -0.48 -5.62
CA VAL A 42 0.76 -0.19 -5.74
C VAL A 42 1.48 -0.91 -4.61
N SER A 43 2.47 -1.73 -4.97
CA SER A 43 3.29 -2.49 -4.02
C SER A 43 4.77 -2.11 -4.16
N PRO A 44 5.53 -2.06 -3.04
CA PRO A 44 6.97 -1.81 -3.09
C PRO A 44 7.76 -2.96 -3.72
N HIS A 45 7.16 -4.14 -3.89
CA HIS A 45 7.79 -5.30 -4.54
C HIS A 45 7.79 -5.23 -6.07
N TRP A 46 7.17 -4.21 -6.65
CA TRP A 46 7.21 -3.94 -8.07
C TRP A 46 7.90 -2.61 -8.38
N GLU A 47 9.18 -2.53 -8.02
CA GLU A 47 10.03 -1.41 -8.42
C GLU A 47 10.46 -1.49 -9.89
N THR A 48 10.46 -0.34 -10.56
CA THR A 48 10.72 -0.21 -12.00
C THR A 48 11.42 1.11 -12.31
N THR A 49 12.07 1.23 -13.47
CA THR A 49 12.67 2.52 -13.89
C THR A 49 11.60 3.50 -14.38
N ASP A 50 10.66 3.01 -15.19
CA ASP A 50 9.51 3.69 -15.77
C ASP A 50 8.19 3.24 -15.13
N LEU A 51 7.15 4.09 -15.13
CA LEU A 51 5.84 3.70 -14.62
C LEU A 51 5.19 2.64 -15.52
N GLN A 52 4.82 1.52 -14.92
CA GLN A 52 4.23 0.37 -15.60
C GLN A 52 2.91 -0.03 -14.94
N PHE A 53 2.02 -0.67 -15.70
CA PHE A 53 0.79 -1.25 -15.18
C PHE A 53 0.55 -2.66 -15.73
N SER A 54 -0.18 -3.48 -14.97
CA SER A 54 -0.50 -4.84 -15.38
C SER A 54 -1.48 -4.81 -16.56
N ASN A 55 -1.08 -5.39 -17.69
CA ASN A 55 -1.83 -5.43 -18.94
C ASN A 55 -2.20 -6.87 -19.33
N THR A 56 -2.64 -7.66 -18.35
CA THR A 56 -3.20 -9.01 -18.51
C THR A 56 -4.63 -9.03 -18.00
N GLN A 57 -5.51 -9.86 -18.58
CA GLN A 57 -6.92 -9.90 -18.15
C GLN A 57 -7.14 -10.59 -16.80
N GLN A 58 -6.24 -11.50 -16.43
CA GLN A 58 -6.21 -12.18 -15.15
C GLN A 58 -4.81 -12.03 -14.55
N LEU A 59 -4.74 -11.66 -13.29
CA LEU A 59 -3.48 -11.45 -12.58
C LEU A 59 -3.04 -12.76 -11.95
N GLU A 60 -1.83 -13.20 -12.30
CA GLU A 60 -1.19 -14.33 -11.63
C GLU A 60 -0.75 -13.93 -10.21
N THR A 61 -0.63 -14.92 -9.33
CA THR A 61 -0.02 -14.75 -8.01
C THR A 61 1.48 -14.97 -8.13
N ILE A 62 2.27 -13.93 -7.85
CA ILE A 62 3.73 -13.96 -7.87
C ILE A 62 4.23 -14.27 -6.45
N TYR A 63 5.15 -15.23 -6.35
CA TYR A 63 5.83 -15.59 -5.10
C TYR A 63 7.26 -15.04 -5.12
N ASP A 64 7.43 -13.82 -4.61
CA ASP A 64 8.67 -13.05 -4.61
C ASP A 64 9.37 -13.05 -3.23
N PHE A 65 9.15 -14.12 -2.46
CA PHE A 65 9.73 -14.36 -1.14
C PHE A 65 10.35 -15.75 -1.05
N TYR A 66 11.28 -15.93 -0.12
CA TYR A 66 12.07 -17.17 0.04
C TYR A 66 12.19 -17.56 1.51
N GLY A 67 12.42 -18.85 1.78
CA GLY A 67 12.60 -19.35 3.15
C GLY A 67 11.30 -19.55 3.95
N PHE A 68 10.15 -19.48 3.28
CA PHE A 68 8.83 -19.63 3.89
C PHE A 68 8.22 -21.02 3.63
N PRO A 69 7.23 -21.47 4.45
CA PRO A 69 6.58 -22.76 4.28
C PRO A 69 5.86 -22.93 2.93
N GLU A 70 5.80 -24.17 2.42
CA GLU A 70 5.19 -24.50 1.12
C GLU A 70 3.71 -24.09 1.03
N GLN A 71 3.00 -24.08 2.17
CA GLN A 71 1.61 -23.65 2.26
C GLN A 71 1.38 -22.27 1.63
N LEU A 72 2.33 -21.35 1.72
CA LEU A 72 2.22 -20.03 1.10
C LEU A 72 2.23 -20.09 -0.44
N GLN A 73 2.97 -21.02 -1.03
CA GLN A 73 3.02 -21.20 -2.49
C GLN A 73 1.76 -21.85 -3.06
N GLN A 74 0.91 -22.43 -2.20
CA GLN A 74 -0.36 -23.03 -2.58
C GLN A 74 -1.50 -22.00 -2.60
N ILE A 75 -1.34 -20.85 -1.95
CA ILE A 75 -2.35 -19.77 -1.95
C ILE A 75 -2.36 -19.10 -3.32
N LYS A 76 -3.55 -18.98 -3.92
CA LYS A 76 -3.78 -18.27 -5.18
C LYS A 76 -4.74 -17.11 -4.96
N TYR A 77 -4.44 -16.00 -5.61
CA TYR A 77 -5.28 -14.81 -5.65
C TYR A 77 -5.47 -14.33 -7.09
N PRO A 78 -6.37 -14.97 -7.86
CA PRO A 78 -6.48 -14.78 -9.31
C PRO A 78 -7.40 -13.60 -9.67
N ALA A 79 -7.05 -12.39 -9.23
CA ALA A 79 -7.88 -11.20 -9.45
C ALA A 79 -8.07 -10.90 -10.95
N SER A 80 -9.30 -10.51 -11.31
CA SER A 80 -9.60 -10.04 -12.67
C SER A 80 -9.05 -8.63 -12.89
N ASN A 81 -8.49 -8.37 -14.07
CA ASN A 81 -8.01 -7.06 -14.50
C ASN A 81 -8.63 -6.72 -15.87
N PRO A 82 -9.91 -6.31 -15.88
CA PRO A 82 -10.67 -6.14 -17.11
C PRO A 82 -10.17 -4.95 -17.93
N GLN A 83 -10.37 -5.00 -19.25
CA GLN A 83 -9.91 -3.97 -20.19
C GLN A 83 -10.38 -2.56 -19.82
N TRP A 84 -11.60 -2.42 -19.31
CA TRP A 84 -12.14 -1.12 -18.90
C TRP A 84 -11.31 -0.46 -17.80
N LEU A 85 -10.75 -1.23 -16.86
CA LEU A 85 -9.94 -0.71 -15.75
C LEU A 85 -8.57 -0.24 -16.27
N GLN A 86 -7.98 -1.02 -17.16
CA GLN A 86 -6.72 -0.69 -17.85
C GLN A 86 -6.88 0.60 -18.68
N ASP A 87 -7.98 0.73 -19.41
CA ASP A 87 -8.26 1.90 -20.25
C ASP A 87 -8.49 3.16 -19.41
N ILE A 88 -9.29 3.07 -18.34
CA ILE A 88 -9.54 4.22 -17.47
C ILE A 88 -8.24 4.69 -16.80
N LEU A 89 -7.38 3.78 -16.33
CA LEU A 89 -6.05 4.15 -15.81
C LEU A 89 -5.22 4.86 -16.87
N ARG A 90 -5.09 4.25 -18.06
CA ARG A 90 -4.27 4.78 -19.16
C ARG A 90 -4.72 6.18 -19.57
N HIS A 91 -6.03 6.40 -19.74
CA HIS A 91 -6.56 7.73 -20.06
C HIS A 91 -6.33 8.73 -18.93
N THR A 92 -6.50 8.31 -17.67
CA THR A 92 -6.29 9.19 -16.51
C THR A 92 -4.84 9.65 -16.41
N LEU A 93 -3.88 8.74 -16.52
CA LEU A 93 -2.45 9.08 -16.49
C LEU A 93 -2.02 9.91 -17.70
N ALA A 94 -2.52 9.60 -18.89
CA ALA A 94 -2.25 10.39 -20.10
C ALA A 94 -2.76 11.84 -19.98
N ASN A 95 -3.95 12.04 -19.41
CA ASN A 95 -4.49 13.38 -19.15
C ASN A 95 -3.66 14.15 -18.10
N GLY A 96 -3.02 13.44 -17.18
CA GLY A 96 -2.03 13.99 -16.24
C GLY A 96 -0.63 14.18 -16.83
N LEU A 97 -0.44 13.95 -18.13
CA LEU A 97 0.85 13.99 -18.83
C LEU A 97 1.88 12.98 -18.27
N ILE A 98 1.40 11.89 -17.66
CA ILE A 98 2.24 10.82 -17.12
C ILE A 98 2.32 9.68 -18.13
N VAL A 99 3.54 9.41 -18.61
CA VAL A 99 3.82 8.27 -19.47
C VAL A 99 3.76 6.99 -18.65
N THR A 100 3.01 6.00 -19.12
CA THR A 100 2.89 4.68 -18.50
C THR A 100 2.94 3.59 -19.56
N ARG A 101 3.44 2.40 -19.19
CA ARG A 101 3.59 1.25 -20.09
C ARG A 101 2.89 0.01 -19.55
N GLY A 102 2.02 -0.59 -20.35
CA GLY A 102 1.41 -1.87 -20.03
C GLY A 102 2.42 -3.01 -20.15
N VAL A 103 2.46 -3.90 -19.16
CA VAL A 103 3.32 -5.10 -19.15
C VAL A 103 2.57 -6.33 -18.68
N SER A 104 3.02 -7.52 -19.08
CA SER A 104 2.46 -8.77 -18.58
C SER A 104 3.03 -9.09 -17.19
N ARG A 105 2.29 -8.76 -16.13
CA ARG A 105 2.69 -9.02 -14.74
C ARG A 105 1.50 -9.22 -13.81
N GLY A 106 1.59 -10.23 -12.97
CA GLY A 106 0.66 -10.51 -11.87
C GLY A 106 0.89 -9.63 -10.62
N LEU A 107 0.38 -10.08 -9.47
CA LEU A 107 0.51 -9.42 -8.18
C LEU A 107 1.59 -10.10 -7.35
N ASP A 108 2.55 -9.32 -6.83
CA ASP A 108 3.53 -9.75 -5.82
C ASP A 108 2.92 -9.87 -4.42
N HIS A 109 3.68 -10.42 -3.46
CA HIS A 109 3.14 -10.68 -2.12
C HIS A 109 2.71 -9.43 -1.38
N GLY A 110 3.38 -8.29 -1.58
CA GLY A 110 2.99 -7.03 -0.98
C GLY A 110 1.59 -6.59 -1.41
N ALA A 111 1.13 -7.00 -2.60
CA ALA A 111 -0.22 -6.77 -3.08
C ALA A 111 -1.19 -7.92 -2.79
N TRP A 112 -0.87 -9.15 -3.23
CA TRP A 112 -1.83 -10.25 -3.14
C TRP A 112 -2.13 -10.68 -1.71
N SER A 113 -1.17 -10.57 -0.79
CA SER A 113 -1.40 -10.97 0.61
C SER A 113 -2.48 -10.11 1.26
N VAL A 114 -2.35 -8.78 1.15
CA VAL A 114 -3.33 -7.79 1.63
C VAL A 114 -4.68 -8.01 0.99
N LEU A 115 -4.72 -8.13 -0.35
CA LEU A 115 -5.96 -8.29 -1.08
C LEU A 115 -6.64 -9.64 -0.80
N SER A 116 -5.88 -10.72 -0.57
CA SER A 116 -6.44 -12.02 -0.20
C SER A 116 -7.11 -12.04 1.17
N LEU A 117 -6.65 -11.18 2.09
CA LEU A 117 -7.29 -11.00 3.40
C LEU A 117 -8.53 -10.12 3.30
N MET A 118 -8.47 -9.04 2.53
CA MET A 118 -9.62 -8.12 2.35
C MET A 118 -10.74 -8.74 1.49
N TYR A 119 -10.38 -9.38 0.37
CA TYR A 119 -11.32 -9.87 -0.64
C TYR A 119 -11.02 -11.32 -1.03
N PRO A 120 -11.16 -12.30 -0.12
CA PRO A 120 -10.67 -13.67 -0.32
C PRO A 120 -11.21 -14.39 -1.57
N GLN A 121 -12.34 -13.94 -2.12
CA GLN A 121 -12.92 -14.50 -3.36
C GLN A 121 -12.35 -13.88 -4.66
N ALA A 122 -11.41 -12.93 -4.56
CA ALA A 122 -10.81 -12.20 -5.69
C ALA A 122 -11.85 -11.60 -6.65
N ASN A 123 -13.00 -11.18 -6.11
CA ASN A 123 -14.18 -10.73 -6.86
C ASN A 123 -14.17 -9.23 -7.19
N VAL A 124 -13.20 -8.47 -6.68
CA VAL A 124 -13.05 -7.05 -7.00
C VAL A 124 -12.04 -6.90 -8.15
N PRO A 125 -12.42 -6.25 -9.28
CA PRO A 125 -11.50 -5.93 -10.36
C PRO A 125 -10.27 -5.19 -9.85
N THR A 126 -9.08 -5.67 -10.17
CA THR A 126 -7.82 -5.18 -9.64
C THR A 126 -6.84 -4.93 -10.78
N LEU A 127 -6.07 -3.86 -10.67
CA LEU A 127 -4.96 -3.55 -11.55
C LEU A 127 -3.72 -3.24 -10.69
N GLY A 128 -2.59 -3.85 -11.03
CA GLY A 128 -1.29 -3.49 -10.44
C GLY A 128 -0.67 -2.29 -11.15
N LEU A 129 -0.12 -1.36 -10.38
CA LEU A 129 0.68 -0.22 -10.84
C LEU A 129 2.05 -0.28 -10.16
N SER A 130 3.12 -0.14 -10.93
CA SER A 130 4.49 -0.24 -10.42
C SER A 130 4.88 0.97 -9.57
N LEU A 131 5.97 0.83 -8.81
CA LEU A 131 6.63 1.90 -8.08
C LEU A 131 7.89 2.35 -8.85
N PRO A 132 7.91 3.53 -9.49
CA PRO A 132 9.10 3.97 -10.21
C PRO A 132 10.22 4.39 -9.25
N SER A 133 11.34 3.66 -9.29
CA SER A 133 12.49 3.91 -8.41
C SER A 133 13.14 5.27 -8.67
N SER A 134 12.99 5.80 -9.89
CA SER A 134 13.47 7.12 -10.31
C SER A 134 12.68 8.31 -9.75
N MET A 135 11.46 8.10 -9.22
CA MET A 135 10.60 9.19 -8.75
C MET A 135 10.88 9.57 -7.29
N PRO A 136 11.31 10.81 -6.99
CA PRO A 136 11.42 11.27 -5.60
C PRO A 136 10.03 11.37 -4.92
N PRO A 137 9.96 11.52 -3.59
CA PRO A 137 8.70 11.64 -2.85
C PRO A 137 7.71 12.64 -3.46
N ALA A 138 8.18 13.83 -3.85
CA ALA A 138 7.33 14.85 -4.46
C ALA A 138 6.73 14.41 -5.82
N ALA A 139 7.47 13.64 -6.62
CA ALA A 139 6.97 13.10 -7.89
C ALA A 139 5.98 11.95 -7.66
N LEU A 140 6.20 11.10 -6.65
CA LEU A 140 5.24 10.07 -6.24
C LEU A 140 3.95 10.68 -5.69
N TYR A 141 4.05 11.79 -4.95
CA TYR A 141 2.90 12.58 -4.54
C TYR A 141 2.12 13.14 -5.73
N ALA A 142 2.81 13.73 -6.71
CA ALA A 142 2.19 14.21 -7.95
C ALA A 142 1.53 13.07 -8.76
N LEU A 143 2.14 11.88 -8.79
CA LEU A 143 1.53 10.68 -9.36
C LEU A 143 0.23 10.32 -8.63
N GLY A 144 0.24 10.35 -7.29
CA GLY A 144 -0.98 10.18 -6.49
C GLY A 144 -2.07 11.18 -6.85
N GLN A 145 -1.73 12.46 -7.01
CA GLN A 145 -2.68 13.50 -7.43
C GLN A 145 -3.29 13.20 -8.81
N ALA A 146 -2.48 12.69 -9.75
CA ALA A 146 -2.96 12.29 -11.07
C ALA A 146 -3.97 11.13 -11.03
N LEU A 147 -4.00 10.33 -9.94
CA LEU A 147 -4.95 9.22 -9.77
C LEU A 147 -6.31 9.64 -9.18
N ILE A 148 -6.48 10.89 -8.73
CA ILE A 148 -7.75 11.39 -8.15
C ILE A 148 -8.98 11.14 -9.05
N PRO A 149 -8.92 11.32 -10.38
CA PRO A 149 -10.06 11.05 -11.26
C PRO A 149 -10.54 9.58 -11.26
N LEU A 150 -9.67 8.62 -10.90
CA LEU A 150 -10.08 7.22 -10.73
C LEU A 150 -11.03 7.06 -9.54
N ARG A 151 -10.75 7.79 -8.45
CA ARG A 151 -11.58 7.76 -7.24
C ARG A 151 -12.99 8.27 -7.49
N GLN A 152 -13.12 9.27 -8.36
CA GLN A 152 -14.43 9.80 -8.80
C GLN A 152 -15.24 8.77 -9.59
N GLN A 153 -14.56 7.81 -10.22
CA GLN A 153 -15.18 6.72 -10.99
C GLN A 153 -15.49 5.48 -10.14
N GLY A 154 -15.21 5.52 -8.83
CA GLY A 154 -15.45 4.41 -7.91
C GLY A 154 -14.27 3.44 -7.77
N ILE A 155 -13.06 3.84 -8.21
CA ILE A 155 -11.86 3.01 -8.13
C ILE A 155 -11.06 3.37 -6.88
N ALA A 156 -10.89 2.40 -5.98
CA ALA A 156 -10.07 2.56 -4.79
C ALA A 156 -8.58 2.56 -5.16
N ILE A 157 -7.79 3.35 -4.44
CA ILE A 157 -6.34 3.35 -4.55
C ILE A 157 -5.78 2.68 -3.29
N ILE A 158 -5.14 1.52 -3.46
CA ILE A 158 -4.49 0.81 -2.35
C ILE A 158 -2.99 0.88 -2.59
N THR A 159 -2.27 1.51 -1.69
CA THR A 159 -0.82 1.43 -1.63
C THR A 159 -0.47 0.51 -0.47
N THR A 160 0.47 -0.40 -0.68
CA THR A 160 0.97 -1.25 0.40
C THR A 160 2.39 -0.84 0.76
N GLY A 161 2.83 -1.16 1.96
CA GLY A 161 4.14 -0.76 2.45
C GLY A 161 4.38 -1.27 3.86
N MET A 162 5.19 -0.56 4.63
CA MET A 162 5.32 -0.74 6.09
C MET A 162 5.66 0.59 6.76
N ALA A 163 5.11 0.84 7.95
CA ALA A 163 5.45 2.06 8.69
C ALA A 163 6.92 2.04 9.14
N THR A 164 7.45 0.88 9.54
CA THR A 164 8.89 0.64 9.74
C THR A 164 9.30 -0.64 9.01
N HIS A 165 10.44 -0.62 8.33
CA HIS A 165 10.96 -1.74 7.56
C HIS A 165 12.48 -1.87 7.70
N ASN A 166 12.92 -2.38 8.86
CA ASN A 166 14.32 -2.78 9.06
C ASN A 166 14.41 -4.22 9.54
N LEU A 167 14.58 -5.13 8.58
CA LEU A 167 14.65 -6.57 8.84
C LEU A 167 15.84 -6.96 9.73
N ALA A 168 16.95 -6.20 9.68
CA ALA A 168 18.14 -6.44 10.50
C ALA A 168 17.94 -6.09 11.98
N GLU A 169 16.90 -5.32 12.29
CA GLU A 169 16.59 -4.86 13.65
C GLU A 169 15.32 -5.50 14.21
N LEU A 170 14.79 -6.56 13.59
CA LEU A 170 13.67 -7.31 14.17
C LEU A 170 14.06 -7.93 15.51
N SER A 171 13.11 -7.92 16.45
CA SER A 171 13.28 -8.33 17.84
C SER A 171 12.29 -9.44 18.19
N TYR A 172 12.78 -10.68 18.20
CA TYR A 172 12.00 -11.86 18.59
C TYR A 172 11.65 -11.89 20.09
N SER A 173 12.27 -11.04 20.90
CA SER A 173 11.87 -10.84 22.30
C SER A 173 10.58 -10.02 22.43
N GLY A 174 10.07 -9.47 21.31
CA GLY A 174 8.85 -8.66 21.25
C GLY A 174 9.00 -7.24 21.78
N LYS A 175 10.16 -6.87 22.35
CA LYS A 175 10.36 -5.52 22.89
C LYS A 175 10.68 -4.54 21.76
N THR A 176 9.79 -3.58 21.55
CA THR A 176 10.01 -2.44 20.65
C THR A 176 11.13 -1.55 21.17
N GLN A 177 12.06 -1.22 20.29
CA GLN A 177 13.18 -0.34 20.59
C GLN A 177 12.76 1.14 20.50
N GLN A 178 13.42 1.99 21.29
CA GLN A 178 13.08 3.42 21.40
C GLN A 178 13.12 4.14 20.05
N TRP A 179 14.13 3.87 19.22
CA TRP A 179 14.24 4.50 17.90
C TRP A 179 13.01 4.25 17.01
N ALA A 180 12.42 3.06 17.10
CA ALA A 180 11.26 2.68 16.31
C ALA A 180 10.01 3.41 16.81
N MET A 181 9.82 3.47 18.13
CA MET A 181 8.73 4.23 18.75
C MET A 181 8.81 5.72 18.41
N GLU A 182 10.02 6.31 18.41
CA GLU A 182 10.21 7.73 18.07
C GLU A 182 9.91 8.02 16.59
N PHE A 183 10.34 7.15 15.67
CA PHE A 183 9.98 7.30 14.25
C PHE A 183 8.47 7.18 14.03
N VAL A 184 7.82 6.18 14.63
CA VAL A 184 6.37 5.96 14.48
C VAL A 184 5.58 7.11 15.11
N SER A 185 5.98 7.60 16.28
CA SER A 185 5.37 8.77 16.91
C SER A 185 5.47 10.03 16.03
N TRP A 186 6.65 10.26 15.43
CA TRP A 186 6.82 11.33 14.45
C TRP A 186 5.89 11.15 13.25
N LEU A 187 5.80 9.94 12.70
CA LEU A 187 4.96 9.62 11.54
C LEU A 187 3.48 9.87 11.83
N HIS A 188 2.99 9.39 12.98
CA HIS A 188 1.61 9.60 13.44
C HIS A 188 1.30 11.10 13.57
N SER A 189 2.22 11.86 14.16
CA SER A 189 2.08 13.30 14.33
C SER A 189 2.03 14.03 12.99
N ALA A 190 2.97 13.74 12.08
CA ALA A 190 3.03 14.35 10.75
C ALA A 190 1.79 14.02 9.90
N MET A 191 1.32 12.76 9.96
CA MET A 191 0.08 12.33 9.29
C MET A 191 -1.16 13.02 9.88
N GLY A 192 -1.25 13.13 11.20
CA GLY A 192 -2.37 13.77 11.90
C GLY A 192 -2.47 15.28 11.65
N GLN A 193 -1.32 15.94 11.47
CA GLN A 193 -1.22 17.37 11.12
C GLN A 193 -1.35 17.62 9.61
N GLN A 194 -1.38 16.56 8.78
CA GLN A 194 -1.34 16.65 7.32
C GLN A 194 -0.13 17.47 6.82
N ASP A 195 1.02 17.35 7.50
CA ASP A 195 2.24 18.09 7.14
C ASP A 195 2.95 17.40 5.96
N ILE A 196 2.41 17.65 4.76
CA ILE A 196 2.91 17.07 3.52
C ILE A 196 4.39 17.42 3.29
N ASN A 197 4.81 18.65 3.60
CA ASN A 197 6.20 19.05 3.42
C ASN A 197 7.14 18.23 4.31
N THR A 198 6.77 18.02 5.58
CA THR A 198 7.56 17.20 6.51
C THR A 198 7.58 15.73 6.07
N LEU A 199 6.45 15.18 5.63
CA LEU A 199 6.35 13.81 5.13
C LEU A 199 7.21 13.59 3.88
N LEU A 200 7.16 14.49 2.89
CA LEU A 200 7.96 14.38 1.67
C LEU A 200 9.47 14.51 1.92
N ASN A 201 9.87 15.13 3.04
CA ASN A 201 11.27 15.28 3.46
C ASN A 201 11.64 14.36 4.63
N TYR A 202 10.93 13.23 4.82
CA TYR A 202 11.10 12.35 5.98
C TYR A 202 12.54 11.87 6.17
N ARG A 203 13.28 11.63 5.08
CA ARG A 203 14.69 11.18 5.15
C ARG A 203 15.58 12.15 5.93
N THR A 204 15.26 13.44 5.90
CA THR A 204 16.03 14.49 6.58
C THR A 204 15.41 14.88 7.90
N LEU A 205 14.07 14.87 8.00
CA LEU A 205 13.34 15.44 9.13
C LEU A 205 12.88 14.41 10.17
N ALA A 206 12.67 13.16 9.77
CA ALA A 206 12.19 12.14 10.70
C ALA A 206 13.35 11.61 11.56
N PRO A 207 13.14 11.46 12.89
CA PRO A 207 14.12 10.82 13.75
C PRO A 207 14.30 9.37 13.29
N TYR A 208 15.55 8.93 13.15
CA TYR A 208 15.89 7.55 12.77
C TYR A 208 15.37 7.10 11.40
N ALA A 209 15.06 8.00 10.46
CA ALA A 209 14.53 7.62 9.14
C ALA A 209 15.33 6.50 8.45
N THR A 210 16.66 6.63 8.39
CA THR A 210 17.57 5.62 7.80
C THR A 210 17.64 4.34 8.61
N LYS A 211 17.43 4.40 9.93
CA LYS A 211 17.37 3.19 10.73
C LYS A 211 16.02 2.49 10.59
N SER A 212 14.91 3.21 10.50
CA SER A 212 13.58 2.63 10.27
C SER A 212 13.41 2.05 8.88
N HIS A 213 14.13 2.61 7.90
CA HIS A 213 14.08 2.24 6.50
C HIS A 213 15.50 2.30 5.93
N PRO A 214 16.32 1.23 6.00
CA PRO A 214 17.66 1.22 5.42
C PRO A 214 17.65 1.56 3.91
N THR A 215 16.62 1.08 3.23
CA THR A 215 16.18 1.48 1.89
C THR A 215 14.73 1.99 1.99
N ASP A 216 14.28 2.86 1.08
CA ASP A 216 13.00 3.58 1.22
C ASP A 216 11.79 2.91 0.56
N GLU A 217 11.98 1.83 -0.19
CA GLU A 217 10.97 1.23 -1.05
C GLU A 217 9.66 0.93 -0.31
N HIS A 218 9.72 0.37 0.91
CA HIS A 218 8.53 0.03 1.69
C HIS A 218 7.80 1.24 2.29
N PHE A 219 8.41 2.42 2.32
CA PHE A 219 7.78 3.66 2.81
C PHE A 219 7.22 4.52 1.67
N ARG A 220 7.86 4.48 0.49
CA ARG A 220 7.54 5.32 -0.67
C ARG A 220 6.10 5.28 -1.16
N PRO A 221 5.37 4.14 -1.13
CA PRO A 221 3.97 4.09 -1.54
C PRO A 221 3.06 5.04 -0.76
N LEU A 222 3.44 5.42 0.48
CA LEU A 222 2.73 6.43 1.27
C LEU A 222 2.57 7.76 0.51
N PHE A 223 3.57 8.17 -0.27
CA PHE A 223 3.52 9.43 -1.00
C PHE A 223 2.46 9.42 -2.10
N ILE A 224 2.26 8.28 -2.77
CA ILE A 224 1.19 8.10 -3.75
C ILE A 224 -0.17 8.18 -3.05
N ALA A 225 -0.34 7.52 -1.89
CA ALA A 225 -1.58 7.60 -1.12
C ALA A 225 -1.89 9.04 -0.66
N LEU A 226 -0.89 9.76 -0.16
CA LEU A 226 -1.03 11.17 0.26
C LEU A 226 -1.47 12.07 -0.91
N GLY A 227 -0.93 11.85 -2.10
CA GLY A 227 -1.33 12.57 -3.31
C GLY A 227 -2.77 12.24 -3.72
N ALA A 228 -3.10 10.95 -3.73
CA ALA A 228 -4.43 10.45 -4.12
C ALA A 228 -5.53 10.86 -3.11
N ALA A 229 -5.17 11.07 -1.85
CA ALA A 229 -6.08 11.51 -0.79
C ALA A 229 -6.72 12.87 -1.04
N ASN A 230 -6.17 13.71 -1.94
CA ASN A 230 -6.74 15.01 -2.31
C ASN A 230 -7.04 15.91 -1.09
N GLN A 231 -6.03 16.10 -0.22
CA GLN A 231 -6.12 16.92 1.00
C GLN A 231 -7.11 16.42 2.07
N GLN A 232 -7.72 15.24 1.89
CA GLN A 232 -8.53 14.63 2.95
C GLN A 232 -7.66 14.30 4.16
N LYS A 233 -8.24 14.41 5.36
CA LYS A 233 -7.57 14.06 6.60
C LYS A 233 -7.35 12.54 6.66
N ALA A 234 -6.13 12.14 7.01
CA ALA A 234 -5.80 10.74 7.23
C ALA A 234 -6.46 10.25 8.51
N ALA A 235 -7.11 9.08 8.46
CA ALA A 235 -7.48 8.33 9.64
C ALA A 235 -6.42 7.25 9.88
N LEU A 236 -5.87 7.15 11.09
CA LEU A 236 -5.11 5.98 11.51
C LEU A 236 -6.12 4.86 11.76
N ILE A 237 -6.16 3.87 10.88
CA ILE A 237 -7.19 2.83 10.86
C ILE A 237 -6.70 1.50 11.46
N HIS A 238 -5.38 1.36 11.61
CA HIS A 238 -4.77 0.27 12.35
C HIS A 238 -3.41 0.72 12.88
N ASP A 239 -3.05 0.21 14.05
CA ASP A 239 -1.70 0.29 14.59
C ASP A 239 -1.41 -0.95 15.44
N SER A 240 -0.33 -1.65 15.12
CA SER A 240 0.16 -2.79 15.89
C SER A 240 1.65 -2.97 15.64
N TRP A 241 2.30 -3.72 16.52
CA TRP A 241 3.71 -4.06 16.44
C TRP A 241 3.89 -5.56 16.32
N GLU A 242 4.75 -5.97 15.40
CA GLU A 242 5.20 -7.35 15.24
C GLU A 242 6.72 -7.40 15.37
N LEU A 243 7.24 -8.51 15.88
CA LEU A 243 8.68 -8.76 16.01
C LEU A 243 9.43 -7.56 16.62
N GLY A 244 8.81 -6.93 17.63
CA GLY A 244 9.27 -5.72 18.31
C GLY A 244 9.28 -4.45 17.46
N ASN A 245 9.93 -4.43 16.29
CA ASN A 245 10.23 -3.20 15.57
C ASN A 245 9.52 -3.06 14.21
N ALA A 246 8.70 -4.03 13.80
CA ALA A 246 7.87 -3.92 12.61
C ALA A 246 6.51 -3.32 13.00
N ASN A 247 6.29 -2.05 12.67
CA ASN A 247 5.04 -1.37 12.92
C ASN A 247 4.11 -1.49 11.71
N ASN A 248 2.86 -1.86 11.97
CA ASN A 248 1.83 -2.09 10.96
C ASN A 248 0.86 -0.92 10.82
N SER A 249 1.23 0.29 11.25
CA SER A 249 0.36 1.45 11.10
C SER A 249 -0.14 1.57 9.66
N SER A 250 -1.45 1.76 9.54
CA SER A 250 -2.15 1.84 8.27
C SER A 250 -3.12 3.02 8.30
N TRP A 251 -3.26 3.71 7.17
CA TRP A 251 -4.07 4.90 7.05
C TRP A 251 -5.12 4.78 5.95
N GLY A 252 -6.28 5.36 6.21
CA GLY A 252 -7.40 5.45 5.27
C GLY A 252 -7.82 6.90 5.03
N TRP A 253 -8.33 7.15 3.82
CA TRP A 253 -8.92 8.43 3.42
C TRP A 253 -10.25 8.21 2.69
N GLY A 254 -11.18 9.13 2.90
CA GLY A 254 -12.50 9.07 2.24
C GLY A 254 -13.42 8.00 2.81
N MET A 255 -13.17 7.53 4.03
CA MET A 255 -14.07 6.69 4.82
C MET A 255 -14.93 7.56 5.73
N SER A 256 -16.16 7.13 6.00
CA SER A 256 -17.01 7.69 7.04
C SER A 256 -16.60 7.16 8.41
N ALA A 257 -16.83 7.94 9.49
CA ALA A 257 -16.38 7.59 10.84
C ALA A 257 -17.05 6.32 11.43
N GLY A 258 -18.03 5.74 10.73
CA GLY A 258 -18.68 4.48 11.10
C GLY A 258 -18.27 3.27 10.26
N ASP A 259 -17.37 3.44 9.28
CA ASP A 259 -17.04 2.36 8.35
C ASP A 259 -16.12 1.30 8.97
N ILE A 260 -15.45 1.59 10.09
CA ILE A 260 -14.55 0.64 10.78
C ILE A 260 -14.96 0.58 12.25
N GLN A 261 -16.01 -0.19 12.55
CA GLN A 261 -16.38 -0.60 13.91
C GLN A 261 -16.48 -2.12 13.98
#